data_AF-A0A9W4T5I5-F1
#
_entry.id   AF-A0A9W4T5I5-F1
#
_cell.length_a   1.000
_cell.length_b   1.000
_cell.length_c   1.000
_cell.angle_alpha   90.00
_cell.angle_beta   90.00
_cell.angle_gamma   90.00
#
_symmetry.space_group_name_H-M   'P 1'
#
loop_
_entity.id
_entity.type
_entity.pdbx_description
1 polymer ?
#
loop_
_entity_poly.entity_id
_entity_poly.type
_entity_poly.pdbx_seq_one_letter_code
_entity_poly.pdbx_strand_id
1 'polypeptide(L)'
;MSNDDWSAFPHKTDTLLTSCQLATMEKYKLKSKQALNFYWDLIQGCIIKAAEKIILIHRSSQHLRDLRPKSLKKVYRQIRIAQKLEKLSKKAFISNRIPTQWSKSYDKTVKIAVALKFVFPPIIVQTHLAIHAIIPTIRALIFTLTVIARVEEEEHKSKSTDPAK
;
A
#
# COMPACT_ATOMS: atom_id res chain seq x y z
N MET A 1 -10.04 21.17 2.11
CA MET A 1 -9.49 22.36 2.79
C MET A 1 -10.66 23.23 3.18
N SER A 2 -10.67 23.74 4.40
CA SER A 2 -11.69 24.68 4.85
C SER A 2 -11.34 26.10 4.39
N ASN A 3 -12.33 27.00 4.32
CA ASN A 3 -12.06 28.43 4.05
C ASN A 3 -11.19 29.06 5.17
N ASP A 4 -11.30 28.52 6.38
CA ASP A 4 -10.53 28.94 7.53
C ASP A 4 -9.02 28.69 7.32
N ASP A 5 -8.65 27.54 6.73
CA ASP A 5 -7.24 27.23 6.41
C ASP A 5 -6.63 28.25 5.44
N TRP A 6 -7.40 28.68 4.43
CA TRP A 6 -6.94 29.68 3.46
C TRP A 6 -6.84 31.08 4.07
N SER A 7 -7.76 31.47 4.95
CA SER A 7 -7.67 32.74 5.67
C SER A 7 -6.48 32.80 6.63
N ALA A 8 -6.02 31.65 7.16
CA ALA A 8 -4.85 31.58 8.04
C ALA A 8 -3.51 31.58 7.27
N PHE A 9 -3.52 31.43 5.95
CA PHE A 9 -2.30 31.32 5.14
C PHE A 9 -1.46 32.59 5.08
N PRO A 10 -2.02 33.78 4.79
CA PRO A 10 -1.26 35.03 4.81
C PRO A 10 -0.63 35.27 6.17
N HIS A 11 -1.40 35.13 7.26
CA HIS A 11 -0.93 35.39 8.62
C HIS A 11 0.26 34.52 9.05
N LYS A 12 0.25 33.23 8.71
CA LYS A 12 1.40 32.36 9.03
C LYS A 12 2.61 32.67 8.16
N THR A 13 2.39 33.02 6.90
CA THR A 13 3.48 33.42 5.99
C THR A 13 4.15 34.70 6.51
N ASP A 14 3.37 35.71 6.87
CA ASP A 14 3.84 36.98 7.43
C ASP A 14 4.58 36.79 8.77
N THR A 15 4.07 35.92 9.64
CA THR A 15 4.75 35.59 10.91
C THR A 15 6.12 34.94 10.67
N LEU A 16 6.24 34.07 9.67
CA LEU A 16 7.53 33.45 9.33
C LEU A 16 8.49 34.46 8.68
N LEU A 17 7.98 35.35 7.83
CA LEU A 17 8.75 36.41 7.18
C LEU A 17 9.29 37.45 8.17
N THR A 18 8.49 37.86 9.15
CA THR A 18 8.91 38.79 10.22
C THR A 18 10.00 38.20 11.13
N SER A 19 9.97 36.89 11.38
CA SER A 19 11.02 36.18 12.13
C SER A 19 12.29 35.88 11.31
N CYS A 20 12.29 36.18 10.02
CA CYS A 20 13.38 35.88 9.10
C CYS A 20 14.27 37.11 8.84
N GLN A 21 15.50 36.89 8.34
CA GLN A 21 16.42 37.95 7.91
C GLN A 21 15.83 38.89 6.85
N LEU A 22 14.70 38.52 6.23
CA LEU A 22 13.88 39.35 5.35
C LEU A 22 13.38 40.64 6.02
N ALA A 23 13.15 40.67 7.33
CA ALA A 23 12.80 41.90 8.05
C ALA A 23 13.90 42.98 7.99
N THR A 24 15.14 42.58 7.67
CA THR A 24 16.26 43.50 7.50
C THR A 24 16.52 43.86 6.04
N MET A 25 15.81 43.27 5.08
CA MET A 25 16.00 43.49 3.64
C MET A 25 15.88 44.97 3.26
N GLU A 26 14.94 45.70 3.87
CA GLU A 26 14.73 47.13 3.63
C GLU A 26 15.97 47.97 3.97
N LYS A 27 16.80 47.51 4.92
CA LYS A 27 18.05 48.17 5.32
C LYS A 27 19.20 47.89 4.34
N TYR A 28 19.13 46.79 3.59
CA TYR A 28 20.16 46.43 2.62
C TYR A 28 19.74 46.85 1.21
N LYS A 29 20.41 47.86 0.64
CA LYS A 29 20.23 48.23 -0.77
C LYS A 29 20.61 47.01 -1.63
N LEU A 30 19.62 46.31 -2.18
CA LEU A 30 19.77 45.12 -3.03
C LEU A 30 20.44 45.49 -4.36
N LYS A 31 21.75 45.68 -4.34
CA LYS A 31 22.55 46.13 -5.50
C LYS A 31 23.23 44.99 -6.25
N SER A 32 23.23 43.78 -5.72
CA SER A 32 23.87 42.62 -6.35
C SER A 32 22.84 41.54 -6.67
N LYS A 33 23.05 40.88 -7.82
CA LYS A 33 22.26 39.71 -8.23
C LYS A 33 22.33 38.58 -7.19
N GLN A 34 23.47 38.44 -6.52
CA GLN A 34 23.66 37.45 -5.45
C GLN A 34 22.76 37.73 -4.25
N ALA A 35 22.66 38.99 -3.80
CA ALA A 35 21.76 39.36 -2.72
C ALA A 35 20.29 39.15 -3.11
N LEU A 36 19.92 39.52 -4.34
CA LEU A 36 18.57 39.30 -4.86
C LEU A 36 18.18 37.82 -4.81
N ASN A 37 19.05 36.93 -5.31
CA ASN A 37 18.81 35.50 -5.30
C ASN A 37 18.68 34.95 -3.87
N PHE A 38 19.58 35.38 -2.96
CA PHE A 38 19.53 34.96 -1.56
C PHE A 38 18.20 35.30 -0.87
N TYR A 39 17.70 36.53 -1.03
CA TYR A 39 16.43 36.93 -0.44
C TYR A 39 15.23 36.28 -1.15
N TRP A 40 15.32 36.04 -2.45
CA TRP A 40 14.30 35.29 -3.19
C TRP A 40 14.16 33.86 -2.66
N ASP A 41 15.28 33.16 -2.45
CA ASP A 41 15.29 31.81 -1.89
C ASP A 41 14.69 31.78 -0.47
N LEU A 42 14.95 32.81 0.34
CA LEU A 42 14.35 32.96 1.67
C LEU A 42 12.82 33.15 1.61
N ILE A 43 12.32 33.96 0.68
CA ILE A 43 10.87 34.17 0.48
C ILE A 43 10.22 32.85 0.05
N GLN A 44 10.80 32.17 -0.94
CA GLN A 44 10.31 30.87 -1.41
C GLN A 44 10.26 29.85 -0.27
N GLY A 45 11.31 29.77 0.55
CA GLY A 45 11.36 28.90 1.71
C GLY A 45 10.26 29.18 2.74
N CYS A 46 9.92 30.45 2.97
CA CYS A 46 8.85 30.83 3.88
C CYS A 46 7.47 30.44 3.34
N ILE A 47 7.22 30.66 2.04
CA ILE A 47 5.97 30.27 1.36
C ILE A 47 5.79 28.75 1.43
N ILE A 48 6.83 27.98 1.10
CA ILE A 48 6.78 26.51 1.13
C ILE A 48 6.48 26.02 2.54
N LYS A 49 7.18 26.53 3.57
CA LYS A 49 6.93 26.13 4.97
C LYS A 49 5.53 26.50 5.47
N ALA A 50 5.00 27.65 5.05
CA ALA A 50 3.63 28.04 5.37
C ALA A 50 2.63 27.09 4.69
N ALA A 51 2.84 26.79 3.40
CA ALA A 51 2.05 25.85 2.64
C ALA A 51 2.06 24.45 3.27
N GLU A 52 3.20 23.90 3.64
CA GLU A 52 3.31 22.59 4.30
C GLU A 52 2.54 22.52 5.62
N LYS A 53 2.44 23.63 6.36
CA LYS A 53 1.73 23.70 7.65
C LYS A 53 0.22 23.93 7.53
N ILE A 54 -0.25 24.44 6.40
CA ILE A 54 -1.64 24.90 6.21
C ILE A 54 -2.38 24.01 5.24
N ILE A 55 -1.74 23.72 4.11
CA ILE A 55 -2.17 22.63 3.26
C ILE A 55 -1.88 21.39 4.06
N LEU A 56 -2.93 20.81 4.66
CA LEU A 56 -2.88 19.43 5.10
C LEU A 56 -2.39 18.65 3.89
N ILE A 57 -1.10 18.30 3.87
CA ILE A 57 -0.60 17.19 3.08
C ILE A 57 -1.31 16.02 3.73
N HIS A 58 -2.54 15.75 3.26
CA HIS A 58 -3.13 14.45 3.33
C HIS A 58 -2.06 13.59 2.70
N ARG A 59 -1.21 13.01 3.56
CA ARG A 59 -0.39 11.88 3.19
C ARG A 59 -1.40 11.00 2.47
N SER A 60 -1.20 10.80 1.18
CA SER A 60 -1.98 9.88 0.36
C SER A 60 -1.91 8.43 0.88
N SER A 61 -1.39 8.23 2.10
CA SER A 61 -1.59 7.09 2.99
C SER A 61 -3.04 6.86 3.41
N GLN A 62 -3.97 7.79 3.18
CA GLN A 62 -5.38 7.40 3.15
C GLN A 62 -5.62 6.64 1.86
N HIS A 63 -5.23 5.35 1.88
CA HIS A 63 -5.56 4.32 0.90
C HIS A 63 -5.75 4.87 -0.52
N LEU A 64 -4.82 4.56 -1.44
CA LEU A 64 -5.28 4.06 -2.74
C LEU A 64 -6.43 3.11 -2.42
N ARG A 65 -7.67 3.62 -2.53
CA ARG A 65 -8.87 2.84 -2.29
C ARG A 65 -8.71 1.81 -3.37
N ASP A 66 -8.25 0.63 -2.99
CA ASP A 66 -8.08 -0.46 -3.92
C ASP A 66 -9.44 -0.59 -4.62
N LEU A 67 -9.57 -0.05 -5.84
CA LEU A 67 -10.86 0.11 -6.53
C LEU A 67 -11.39 -1.25 -6.97
N ARG A 68 -10.62 -2.31 -6.72
CA ARG A 68 -11.00 -3.68 -6.99
C ARG A 68 -12.33 -4.02 -6.30
N PRO A 69 -13.22 -4.72 -7.01
CA PRO A 69 -14.43 -5.28 -6.44
C PRO A 69 -14.17 -6.09 -5.18
N LYS A 70 -15.18 -6.18 -4.31
CA LYS A 70 -15.10 -7.00 -3.09
C LYS A 70 -14.81 -8.47 -3.41
N SER A 71 -15.33 -9.00 -4.52
CA SER A 71 -15.03 -10.37 -5.00
C SER A 71 -13.56 -10.54 -5.31
N LEU A 72 -12.99 -9.66 -6.13
CA LEU A 72 -11.59 -9.72 -6.53
C LEU A 72 -10.64 -9.55 -5.33
N LYS A 73 -10.96 -8.65 -4.40
CA LYS A 73 -10.24 -8.51 -3.12
C LYS A 73 -10.22 -9.80 -2.32
N LYS A 74 -11.34 -10.54 -2.29
CA LYS A 74 -11.44 -11.84 -1.61
C LYS A 74 -10.50 -12.85 -2.26
N VAL A 75 -10.49 -12.95 -3.59
CA VAL A 75 -9.60 -13.88 -4.32
C VAL A 75 -8.12 -13.54 -4.06
N TYR A 76 -7.72 -12.27 -4.16
CA TYR A 76 -6.34 -11.86 -3.85
C TYR A 76 -5.94 -12.14 -2.40
N ARG A 77 -6.86 -11.97 -1.44
CA ARG A 77 -6.61 -12.34 -0.05
C ARG A 77 -6.38 -13.85 0.10
N GLN A 78 -7.14 -14.68 -0.62
CA GLN A 78 -6.97 -16.13 -0.64
C GLN A 78 -5.62 -16.54 -1.25
N ILE A 79 -5.20 -15.90 -2.35
CA ILE A 79 -3.87 -16.08 -2.95
C ILE A 79 -2.77 -15.81 -1.91
N ARG A 80 -2.84 -14.69 -1.20
CA ARG A 80 -1.85 -14.35 -0.16
C ARG A 80 -1.79 -15.38 0.97
N ILE A 81 -2.94 -15.95 1.37
CA ILE A 81 -3.00 -17.00 2.38
C ILE A 81 -2.28 -18.27 1.88
N ALA A 82 -2.56 -18.70 0.65
CA ALA A 82 -1.93 -19.87 0.05
C ALA A 82 -0.40 -19.68 -0.13
N GLN A 83 0.03 -18.50 -0.61
CA GLN A 83 1.45 -18.14 -0.72
C GLN A 83 2.15 -18.13 0.65
N LYS A 84 1.48 -17.66 1.70
CA LYS A 84 2.01 -17.73 3.08
C LYS A 84 2.25 -19.18 3.49
N LEU A 85 1.31 -20.09 3.21
CA LEU A 85 1.49 -21.52 3.50
C LEU A 85 2.66 -22.11 2.71
N GLU A 86 2.79 -21.78 1.41
CA GLU A 86 3.92 -22.25 0.59
C GLU A 86 5.27 -21.81 1.21
N LYS A 87 5.38 -20.53 1.59
CA LYS A 87 6.57 -19.98 2.23
C LYS A 87 6.91 -20.68 3.54
N LEU A 88 5.90 -20.91 4.39
CA LEU A 88 6.10 -21.61 5.66
C LEU A 88 6.48 -23.07 5.46
N SER A 89 5.94 -23.73 4.43
CA SER A 89 6.24 -25.13 4.10
C SER A 89 7.67 -25.29 3.57
N LYS A 90 8.11 -24.40 2.68
CA LYS A 90 9.52 -24.33 2.25
C LYS A 90 10.46 -24.04 3.41
N LYS A 91 10.10 -23.11 4.29
CA LYS A 91 10.89 -22.81 5.49
C LYS A 91 11.01 -24.04 6.39
N ALA A 92 9.90 -24.75 6.62
CA ALA A 92 9.89 -25.96 7.44
C ALA A 92 10.82 -27.05 6.88
N PHE A 93 10.84 -27.21 5.56
CA PHE A 93 11.74 -28.15 4.87
C PHE A 93 13.21 -27.75 5.00
N ILE A 94 13.55 -26.48 4.76
CA ILE A 94 14.94 -26.00 4.85
C ILE A 94 15.47 -26.05 6.29
N SER A 95 14.66 -25.64 7.28
CA SER A 95 15.10 -25.53 8.67
C SER A 95 14.86 -26.79 9.50
N ASN A 96 14.28 -27.86 8.93
CA ASN A 96 13.82 -29.06 9.65
C ASN A 96 12.99 -28.75 10.92
N ARG A 97 12.30 -27.61 10.92
CA ARG A 97 11.52 -27.10 12.07
C ARG A 97 10.22 -26.52 11.55
N ILE A 98 9.11 -27.03 12.06
CA ILE A 98 7.77 -26.61 11.63
C ILE A 98 7.44 -25.28 12.31
N PRO A 99 7.18 -24.19 11.56
CA PRO A 99 6.78 -22.93 12.16
C PRO A 99 5.45 -23.05 12.90
N THR A 100 5.32 -22.44 14.08
CA THR A 100 4.09 -22.47 14.89
C THR A 100 2.85 -21.94 14.17
N GLN A 101 3.03 -21.02 13.22
CA GLN A 101 1.95 -20.47 12.41
C GLN A 101 1.54 -21.37 11.24
N TRP A 102 2.27 -22.46 10.97
CA TRP A 102 2.05 -23.31 9.81
C TRP A 102 0.67 -23.96 9.86
N SER A 103 0.29 -24.61 10.97
CA SER A 103 -1.02 -25.28 11.13
C SER A 103 -2.19 -24.32 10.91
N LYS A 104 -2.13 -23.12 11.53
CA LYS A 104 -3.14 -22.06 11.33
C LYS A 104 -3.23 -21.60 9.87
N SER A 105 -2.12 -21.62 9.14
CA SER A 105 -2.11 -21.28 7.71
C SER A 105 -2.64 -22.43 6.85
N TYR A 106 -2.34 -23.68 7.24
CA TYR A 106 -2.83 -24.90 6.58
C TYR A 106 -4.35 -24.97 6.66
N ASP A 107 -4.95 -24.83 7.84
CA ASP A 107 -6.41 -24.88 8.03
C ASP A 107 -7.14 -23.84 7.19
N LYS A 108 -6.56 -22.63 7.08
CA LYS A 108 -7.13 -21.56 6.25
C LYS A 108 -7.05 -21.91 4.78
N THR A 109 -5.94 -22.47 4.32
CA THR A 109 -5.79 -22.91 2.92
C THR A 109 -6.70 -24.07 2.58
N VAL A 110 -6.86 -25.04 3.50
CA VAL A 110 -7.82 -26.16 3.33
C VAL A 110 -9.24 -25.64 3.19
N LYS A 111 -9.67 -24.68 4.01
CA LYS A 111 -11.00 -24.04 3.88
C LYS A 111 -11.19 -23.37 2.52
N ILE A 112 -10.14 -22.75 1.96
CA ILE A 112 -10.17 -22.15 0.63
C ILE A 112 -10.30 -23.25 -0.44
N ALA A 113 -9.51 -24.31 -0.34
CA ALA A 113 -9.55 -25.43 -1.28
C ALA A 113 -10.92 -26.11 -1.30
N VAL A 114 -11.50 -26.38 -0.12
CA VAL A 114 -12.85 -26.96 0.03
C VAL A 114 -13.90 -26.05 -0.61
N ALA A 115 -13.85 -24.74 -0.38
CA ALA A 115 -14.78 -23.79 -1.00
C ALA A 115 -14.70 -23.78 -2.54
N LEU A 116 -13.54 -24.12 -3.10
CA LEU A 116 -13.31 -24.23 -4.55
C LEU A 116 -13.49 -25.66 -5.08
N LYS A 117 -13.92 -26.61 -4.24
CA LYS A 117 -13.97 -28.06 -4.57
C LYS A 117 -12.62 -28.60 -5.06
N PHE A 118 -11.52 -27.99 -4.62
CA PHE A 118 -10.16 -28.39 -4.94
C PHE A 118 -9.70 -29.46 -3.95
N VAL A 119 -9.21 -30.60 -4.48
CA VAL A 119 -8.72 -31.70 -3.65
C VAL A 119 -7.41 -31.30 -3.00
N PHE A 120 -7.42 -31.15 -1.67
CA PHE A 120 -6.25 -30.80 -0.88
C PHE A 120 -5.86 -31.97 0.04
N PRO A 121 -4.62 -32.49 -0.05
CA PRO A 121 -4.21 -33.68 0.68
C PRO A 121 -4.24 -33.43 2.19
N PRO A 122 -4.85 -34.33 2.98
CA PRO A 122 -4.83 -34.25 4.44
C PRO A 122 -3.43 -34.59 4.95
N ILE A 123 -2.93 -33.81 5.91
CA ILE A 123 -1.70 -34.14 6.64
C ILE A 123 -2.12 -34.72 8.00
N ILE A 124 -2.00 -36.04 8.13
CA ILE A 124 -2.33 -36.78 9.35
C ILE A 124 -1.21 -36.61 10.38
N VAL A 125 0.05 -36.69 9.93
CA VAL A 125 1.24 -36.50 10.76
C VAL A 125 2.05 -35.33 10.23
N GLN A 126 2.29 -34.33 11.08
CA GLN A 126 3.08 -33.15 10.73
C GLN A 126 4.58 -33.48 10.71
N THR A 127 5.02 -34.20 9.68
CA THR A 127 6.44 -34.40 9.39
C THR A 127 6.92 -33.40 8.34
N HIS A 128 8.22 -33.09 8.36
CA HIS A 128 8.83 -32.21 7.35
C HIS A 128 8.65 -32.77 5.93
N LEU A 129 8.71 -34.09 5.75
CA LEU A 129 8.45 -34.76 4.48
C LEU A 129 6.99 -34.60 4.03
N ALA A 130 6.02 -34.80 4.93
CA ALA A 130 4.61 -34.61 4.60
C ALA A 130 4.29 -33.15 4.24
N ILE A 131 4.89 -32.19 4.93
CA ILE A 131 4.75 -30.76 4.62
C ILE A 131 5.38 -30.40 3.27
N HIS A 132 6.52 -31.01 2.93
CA HIS A 132 7.14 -30.79 1.63
C HIS A 132 6.29 -31.38 0.48
N ALA A 133 5.69 -32.55 0.70
CA ALA A 133 4.87 -33.25 -0.29
C ALA A 133 3.64 -32.44 -0.75
N ILE A 134 3.13 -31.51 0.07
CA ILE A 134 1.97 -30.69 -0.29
C ILE A 134 2.32 -29.42 -1.09
N ILE A 135 3.61 -29.07 -1.25
CA ILE A 135 4.03 -27.87 -1.99
C ILE A 135 3.49 -27.83 -3.43
N PRO A 136 3.56 -28.93 -4.22
CA PRO A 136 2.98 -28.96 -5.56
C PRO A 136 1.48 -28.65 -5.54
N THR A 137 0.75 -29.20 -4.56
CA THR A 137 -0.69 -28.97 -4.41
C THR A 137 -1.01 -27.53 -4.03
N ILE A 138 -0.20 -26.91 -3.15
CA ILE A 138 -0.31 -25.48 -2.84
C ILE A 138 -0.09 -24.63 -4.10
N ARG A 139 0.91 -24.96 -4.92
CA ARG A 139 1.18 -24.24 -6.17
C ARG A 139 0.05 -24.37 -7.18
N ALA A 140 -0.52 -25.57 -7.33
CA ALA A 140 -1.68 -25.81 -8.17
C ALA A 140 -2.87 -24.95 -7.69
N LEU A 141 -3.14 -24.90 -6.38
CA LEU A 141 -4.19 -24.04 -5.82
C LEU A 141 -3.93 -22.55 -6.09
N ILE A 142 -2.69 -22.07 -5.93
CA ILE A 142 -2.33 -20.68 -6.23
C ILE A 142 -2.57 -20.38 -7.71
N PHE A 143 -2.19 -21.29 -8.60
CA PHE A 143 -2.42 -21.16 -10.04
C PHE A 143 -3.92 -21.07 -10.34
N THR A 144 -4.74 -21.98 -9.79
CA THR A 144 -6.21 -21.94 -9.93
C THR A 144 -6.80 -20.62 -9.45
N LEU A 145 -6.41 -20.15 -8.26
CA LEU A 145 -6.86 -18.86 -7.73
C LEU A 145 -6.44 -17.68 -8.62
N THR A 146 -5.27 -17.76 -9.24
CA THR A 146 -4.77 -16.72 -10.17
C THR A 146 -5.58 -16.70 -11.46
N VAL A 147 -5.95 -17.87 -11.99
CA VAL A 147 -6.86 -17.97 -13.14
C VAL A 147 -8.22 -17.38 -12.80
N ILE A 148 -8.79 -17.72 -11.64
CA ILE A 148 -10.06 -17.14 -11.16
C ILE A 148 -9.96 -15.62 -11.07
N ALA A 149 -8.89 -15.09 -10.46
CA ALA A 149 -8.69 -13.65 -10.35
C ALA A 149 -8.63 -12.97 -11.72
N ARG A 150 -7.95 -13.59 -12.70
CA ARG A 150 -7.85 -13.07 -14.07
C ARG A 150 -9.21 -13.04 -14.77
N VAL A 151 -9.99 -14.10 -14.66
CA VAL A 151 -11.35 -14.16 -15.24
C VAL A 151 -12.25 -13.09 -14.59
N GLU A 152 -12.23 -12.97 -13.26
CA GLU A 152 -13.00 -11.91 -12.58
C GLU A 152 -12.56 -10.49 -12.98
N GLU A 153 -11.27 -10.26 -13.24
CA GLU A 153 -10.77 -8.98 -13.76
C GLU A 153 -11.27 -8.68 -15.17
N GLU A 154 -11.25 -9.67 -16.06
CA GLU A 154 -11.75 -9.55 -17.43
C GLU A 154 -13.27 -9.30 -17.46
N GLU A 155 -14.03 -10.01 -16.61
CA GLU A 155 -15.47 -9.77 -16.42
C GLU A 155 -15.78 -8.38 -15.87
N HIS A 156 -14.99 -7.89 -14.90
CA HIS A 156 -15.22 -6.56 -14.36
C HIS A 156 -14.88 -5.48 -15.37
N LYS A 157 -13.80 -5.63 -16.14
CA LYS A 157 -13.42 -4.71 -17.20
C LYS A 157 -14.51 -4.61 -18.26
N SER A 158 -14.98 -5.75 -18.78
CA SER A 158 -16.05 -5.80 -19.79
C SER A 158 -17.35 -5.15 -19.29
N LYS A 159 -17.77 -5.41 -18.05
CA LYS A 159 -18.96 -4.77 -17.44
C LYS A 159 -18.79 -3.27 -17.20
N SER A 160 -17.57 -2.78 -16.99
CA SER A 160 -17.29 -1.35 -16.77
C SER A 160 -17.16 -0.53 -18.06
N THR A 161 -16.97 -1.20 -19.20
CA THR A 161 -16.82 -0.56 -20.52
C THR A 161 -18.12 -0.50 -21.32
N ASP A 162 -19.22 -1.11 -20.85
CA ASP A 162 -20.52 -1.04 -21.51
C ASP A 162 -21.20 0.32 -21.21
N PRO A 163 -21.29 1.26 -22.18
CA PRO A 163 -22.02 2.50 -22.02
C PRO A 163 -23.45 2.27 -22.52
N ALA A 164 -24.24 1.48 -21.79
CA ALA A 164 -25.65 1.30 -22.11
C ALA A 164 -26.46 0.96 -20.86
N LYS A 165 -26.91 2.02 -20.17
CA LYS A 165 -28.25 2.16 -19.61
C LYS A 165 -28.49 3.61 -19.21
#